data_AF-U9W1N6-F1
#
_entry.id   AF-U9W1N6-F1
#
_cell.length_a   1.000
_cell.length_b   1.000
_cell.length_c   1.000
_cell.angle_alpha   90.00
_cell.angle_beta   90.00
_cell.angle_gamma   90.00
#
_symmetry.space_group_name_H-M   'P 1'
#
loop_
_entity.id
_entity.type
_entity.pdbx_description
1 polymer ?
#
loop_
_entity_poly.entity_id
_entity_poly.type
_entity_poly.pdbx_seq_one_letter_code
_entity_poly.pdbx_strand_id
1 'polypeptide(L)'
;MLAREYSNAQYFAVHAITVDAYAIQHPGTEGPQTINSVNLHLASLYGYYQNHVEIGQLSQFKSDLTKRKEQFRWLPPPQDLGSITINNIWQADTAEQHCELVLQWGEIVFNCWREYHSYIKEICS
;
A
#
# COMPACT_ATOMS: atom_id res chain seq x y z
N MET A 1 -13.53 -8.54 -0.30
CA MET A 1 -12.55 -7.56 -0.79
C MET A 1 -12.33 -7.75 -2.29
N LEU A 2 -11.41 -8.64 -2.70
CA LEU A 2 -11.11 -8.90 -4.14
C LEU A 2 -12.37 -9.17 -4.99
N ALA A 3 -13.24 -10.07 -4.57
CA ALA A 3 -14.44 -10.42 -5.36
C ALA A 3 -15.42 -9.25 -5.58
N ARG A 4 -15.51 -8.28 -4.66
CA ARG A 4 -16.34 -7.07 -4.86
C ARG A 4 -15.63 -6.05 -5.76
N GLU A 5 -14.33 -5.87 -5.58
CA GLU A 5 -13.48 -4.99 -6.40
C GLU A 5 -13.43 -5.45 -7.87
N TYR A 6 -13.37 -6.75 -8.13
CA TYR A 6 -13.45 -7.30 -9.49
C TYR A 6 -14.85 -7.22 -10.11
N SER A 7 -15.90 -7.07 -9.29
CA SER A 7 -17.30 -7.10 -9.76
C SER A 7 -17.87 -5.72 -10.12
N ASN A 8 -17.21 -4.62 -9.69
CA ASN A 8 -17.71 -3.26 -9.91
C ASN A 8 -16.54 -2.27 -10.01
N ALA A 9 -16.53 -1.51 -11.11
CA ALA A 9 -15.50 -0.51 -11.43
C ALA A 9 -15.32 0.57 -10.34
N GLN A 10 -16.36 0.92 -9.60
CA GLN A 10 -16.27 1.88 -8.49
C GLN A 10 -15.45 1.34 -7.32
N TYR A 11 -15.56 0.04 -7.00
CA TYR A 11 -14.76 -0.58 -5.95
C TYR A 11 -13.32 -0.84 -6.43
N PHE A 12 -13.13 -1.08 -7.73
CA PHE A 12 -11.80 -1.22 -8.32
C PHE A 12 -10.96 0.07 -8.25
N ALA A 13 -11.60 1.24 -8.12
CA ALA A 13 -10.92 2.54 -8.09
C ALA A 13 -9.86 2.66 -6.97
N VAL A 14 -10.04 1.94 -5.85
CA VAL A 14 -9.11 1.94 -4.70
C VAL A 14 -8.35 0.62 -4.53
N HIS A 15 -8.54 -0.34 -5.45
CA HIS A 15 -7.95 -1.68 -5.36
C HIS A 15 -6.42 -1.66 -5.20
N ALA A 16 -5.73 -0.73 -5.85
CA ALA A 16 -4.29 -0.59 -5.71
C ALA A 16 -3.89 -0.26 -4.26
N ILE A 17 -4.59 0.68 -3.61
CA ILE A 17 -4.36 1.06 -2.20
C ILE A 17 -4.71 -0.10 -1.28
N THR A 18 -5.81 -0.80 -1.56
CA THR A 18 -6.20 -2.03 -0.86
C THR A 18 -5.05 -3.03 -0.77
N VAL A 19 -4.46 -3.37 -1.93
CA VAL A 19 -3.40 -4.38 -2.03
C VAL A 19 -2.13 -3.88 -1.33
N ASP A 20 -1.75 -2.62 -1.56
CA ASP A 20 -0.54 -2.05 -1.00
C ASP A 20 -0.61 -1.98 0.53
N ALA A 21 -1.72 -1.52 1.10
CA ALA A 21 -1.93 -1.46 2.54
C ALA A 21 -1.95 -2.86 3.18
N TYR A 22 -2.62 -3.83 2.55
CA TYR A 22 -2.65 -5.21 3.05
C TYR A 22 -1.24 -5.80 3.15
N ALA A 23 -0.45 -5.63 2.09
CA ALA A 23 0.87 -6.24 1.97
C ALA A 23 1.87 -5.73 3.01
N ILE A 24 1.81 -4.44 3.37
CA ILE A 24 2.72 -3.86 4.37
C ILE A 24 2.14 -3.89 5.79
N GLN A 25 0.83 -4.14 5.97
CA GLN A 25 0.26 -4.42 7.28
C GLN A 25 0.51 -5.87 7.72
N HIS A 26 0.65 -6.79 6.77
CA HIS A 26 0.90 -8.22 7.04
C HIS A 26 2.20 -8.69 6.37
N PRO A 27 3.36 -8.09 6.71
CA PRO A 27 4.62 -8.53 6.12
C PRO A 27 4.93 -9.96 6.54
N GLY A 28 5.49 -10.75 5.62
CA GLY A 28 6.03 -12.06 5.91
C GLY A 28 7.34 -12.01 6.74
N THR A 29 8.05 -13.13 6.78
CA THR A 29 9.39 -13.18 7.37
C THR A 29 10.44 -12.57 6.45
N GLU A 30 11.62 -12.26 7.00
CA GLU A 30 12.76 -11.80 6.19
C GLU A 30 13.07 -12.78 5.06
N GLY A 31 13.17 -12.26 3.84
CA GLY A 31 13.44 -13.03 2.64
C GLY A 31 13.28 -12.19 1.38
N PRO A 32 13.83 -12.63 0.23
CA PRO A 32 13.82 -11.83 -1.00
C PRO A 32 12.42 -11.40 -1.44
N GLN A 33 11.43 -12.26 -1.28
CA GLN A 33 10.04 -11.94 -1.62
C GLN A 33 9.48 -10.81 -0.74
N THR A 34 9.63 -10.93 0.59
CA THR A 34 9.13 -9.93 1.53
C THR A 34 9.86 -8.59 1.37
N ILE A 35 11.18 -8.63 1.13
CA ILE A 35 11.97 -7.43 0.84
C ILE A 35 11.37 -6.71 -0.37
N ASN A 36 11.21 -7.40 -1.51
CA ASN A 36 10.65 -6.77 -2.71
C ASN A 36 9.23 -6.26 -2.48
N SER A 37 8.38 -7.06 -1.83
CA SER A 37 7.00 -6.74 -1.54
C SER A 37 6.88 -5.47 -0.70
N VAL A 38 7.51 -5.43 0.48
CA VAL A 38 7.39 -4.31 1.40
C VAL A 38 7.94 -3.02 0.78
N ASN A 39 9.10 -3.07 0.12
CA ASN A 39 9.68 -1.89 -0.52
C ASN A 39 8.75 -1.35 -1.62
N LEU A 40 8.24 -2.22 -2.49
CA LEU A 40 7.40 -1.82 -3.61
C LEU A 40 6.05 -1.24 -3.17
N HIS A 41 5.38 -1.90 -2.22
CA HIS A 41 4.07 -1.47 -1.73
C HIS A 41 4.18 -0.20 -0.88
N LEU A 42 5.22 -0.08 -0.04
CA LEU A 42 5.44 1.14 0.73
C LEU A 42 5.81 2.32 -0.18
N ALA A 43 6.63 2.09 -1.22
CA ALA A 43 6.93 3.10 -2.22
C ALA A 43 5.70 3.54 -3.02
N SER A 44 4.82 2.60 -3.39
CA SER A 44 3.55 2.91 -4.05
C SER A 44 2.66 3.82 -3.19
N LEU A 45 2.51 3.52 -1.89
CA LEU A 45 1.77 4.38 -0.96
C LEU A 45 2.46 5.73 -0.76
N TYR A 46 3.80 5.78 -0.72
CA TYR A 46 4.54 7.04 -0.71
C TYR A 46 4.24 7.87 -1.96
N GLY A 47 4.24 7.24 -3.14
CA GLY A 47 3.88 7.85 -4.40
C GLY A 47 2.50 8.49 -4.35
N TYR A 48 1.51 7.78 -3.81
CA TYR A 48 0.15 8.28 -3.65
C TYR A 48 0.04 9.43 -2.63
N TYR A 49 0.45 9.21 -1.38
CA TYR A 49 0.21 10.15 -0.28
C TYR A 49 1.17 11.35 -0.25
N GLN A 50 2.40 11.21 -0.73
CA GLN A 50 3.44 12.25 -0.66
C GLN A 50 3.75 12.90 -2.01
N ASN A 51 3.76 12.11 -3.10
CA ASN A 51 4.08 12.62 -4.44
C ASN A 51 2.84 12.91 -5.30
N HIS A 52 1.64 12.67 -4.78
CA HIS A 52 0.36 12.88 -5.48
C HIS A 52 0.24 12.12 -6.81
N VAL A 53 0.86 10.94 -6.90
CA VAL A 53 0.66 10.03 -8.04
C VAL A 53 -0.79 9.55 -8.03
N GLU A 54 -1.48 9.63 -9.16
CA GLU A 54 -2.86 9.18 -9.25
C GLU A 54 -2.97 7.66 -9.08
N ILE A 55 -4.07 7.18 -8.48
CA ILE A 55 -4.27 5.75 -8.21
C ILE A 55 -4.15 4.91 -9.50
N GLY A 56 -4.69 5.42 -10.62
CA GLY A 56 -4.60 4.77 -11.93
C GLY A 56 -3.17 4.63 -12.49
N GLN A 57 -2.22 5.42 -11.97
CA GLN A 57 -0.82 5.41 -12.37
C GLN A 57 0.06 4.56 -11.45
N LEU A 58 -0.43 4.13 -10.28
CA LEU A 58 0.36 3.37 -9.29
C LEU A 58 0.90 2.04 -9.83
N SER A 59 0.18 1.38 -10.75
CA SER A 59 0.68 0.17 -11.40
C SER A 59 1.93 0.44 -12.24
N GLN A 60 1.91 1.52 -13.04
CA GLN A 60 3.05 1.94 -13.85
C GLN A 60 4.20 2.43 -12.95
N PHE A 61 3.88 3.21 -11.92
CA PHE A 61 4.86 3.67 -10.93
C PHE A 61 5.61 2.51 -10.26
N LYS A 62 4.88 1.46 -9.84
CA LYS A 62 5.49 0.23 -9.31
C LYS A 62 6.36 -0.48 -10.35
N SER A 63 5.87 -0.61 -11.59
CA SER A 63 6.63 -1.21 -12.69
C SER A 63 7.99 -0.51 -12.89
N ASP A 64 8.00 0.82 -12.87
CA ASP A 64 9.23 1.60 -12.99
C ASP A 64 10.17 1.43 -11.79
N LEU A 65 9.62 1.33 -10.57
CA LEU A 65 10.40 1.04 -9.36
C LEU A 65 11.07 -0.35 -9.39
N THR A 66 10.49 -1.35 -10.04
CA THR A 66 11.12 -2.68 -10.12
C THR A 66 12.47 -2.67 -10.84
N LYS A 67 12.74 -1.64 -11.65
CA LYS A 67 14.03 -1.42 -12.31
C LYS A 67 15.15 -1.04 -11.33
N ARG A 68 14.78 -0.64 -10.10
CA ARG A 68 15.66 -0.21 -9.00
C ARG A 68 15.67 -1.21 -7.83
N LYS A 69 15.25 -2.46 -8.06
CA LYS A 69 15.12 -3.50 -7.02
C LYS A 69 16.43 -3.83 -6.30
N GLU A 70 17.58 -3.53 -6.89
CA GLU A 70 18.90 -3.66 -6.28
C GLU A 70 19.10 -2.74 -5.07
N GLN A 71 18.30 -1.67 -4.95
CA GLN A 71 18.32 -0.75 -3.82
C GLN A 71 17.40 -1.21 -2.68
N PHE A 72 16.57 -2.22 -2.91
CA PHE A 72 15.63 -2.73 -1.92
C PHE A 72 16.37 -3.46 -0.80
N ARG A 73 15.93 -3.20 0.43
CA ARG A 73 16.54 -3.81 1.63
C ARG A 73 15.48 -4.31 2.59
N TRP A 74 15.90 -5.17 3.52
CA TRP A 74 15.02 -5.55 4.61
C TRP A 74 14.65 -4.33 5.45
N LEU A 75 13.35 -4.13 5.63
CA LEU A 75 12.78 -3.11 6.50
C LEU A 75 12.11 -3.85 7.66
N PRO A 76 12.73 -3.91 8.85
CA PRO A 76 12.10 -4.50 10.03
C PRO A 76 10.69 -3.93 10.22
N PRO A 77 9.64 -4.77 10.30
CA PRO A 77 8.29 -4.27 10.50
C PRO A 77 8.17 -3.49 11.82
N PRO A 78 7.45 -2.34 11.81
CA PRO A 78 7.05 -1.66 13.04
C PRO A 78 6.36 -2.61 14.03
N GLN A 79 6.53 -2.37 15.33
CA GLN A 79 5.90 -3.18 16.38
C GLN A 79 4.37 -3.10 16.34
N ASP A 80 3.82 -1.98 15.87
CA ASP A 80 2.38 -1.76 15.68
C ASP A 80 2.11 -1.34 14.23
N LEU A 81 1.36 -2.19 13.51
CA LEU A 81 0.95 -1.99 12.12
C LEU A 81 -0.51 -1.53 12.01
N GLY A 82 -1.07 -1.03 13.12
CA GLY A 82 -2.43 -0.55 13.22
C GLY A 82 -3.43 -1.68 13.46
N SER A 83 -4.47 -1.38 14.24
CA SER A 83 -5.55 -2.31 14.60
C SER A 83 -6.73 -2.28 13.63
N ILE A 84 -6.67 -1.47 12.56
CA ILE A 84 -7.69 -1.51 11.51
C ILE A 84 -7.58 -2.84 10.79
N THR A 85 -8.60 -3.67 11.01
CA THR A 85 -8.75 -4.94 10.30
C THR A 85 -9.59 -4.72 9.05
N ILE A 86 -9.42 -5.59 8.06
CA ILE A 86 -10.29 -5.67 6.88
C ILE A 86 -11.77 -5.66 7.27
N ASN A 87 -12.14 -6.18 8.45
CA ASN A 87 -13.53 -6.20 8.94
C ASN A 87 -14.11 -4.80 9.16
N ASN A 88 -13.31 -3.78 9.48
CA ASN A 88 -13.78 -2.40 9.60
C ASN A 88 -14.13 -1.82 8.22
N ILE A 89 -13.42 -2.24 7.17
CA ILE A 89 -13.67 -1.84 5.77
C ILE A 89 -14.94 -2.53 5.22
N TRP A 90 -15.30 -3.70 5.75
CA TRP A 90 -16.51 -4.44 5.38
C TRP A 90 -17.83 -3.82 5.89
N GLN A 91 -17.77 -2.85 6.81
CA GLN A 91 -18.96 -2.14 7.31
C GLN A 91 -19.43 -1.02 6.36
N ALA A 92 -18.79 -0.84 5.20
CA ALA A 92 -19.26 0.12 4.21
C ALA A 92 -20.58 -0.33 3.59
N ASP A 93 -21.58 0.54 3.66
CA ASP A 93 -22.90 0.36 3.06
C ASP A 93 -22.92 0.79 1.58
N THR A 94 -21.96 1.64 1.17
CA THR A 94 -21.84 2.16 -0.21
C THR A 94 -20.42 2.03 -0.79
N ALA A 95 -20.30 2.18 -2.11
CA ALA A 95 -19.01 2.15 -2.80
C ALA A 95 -18.13 3.35 -2.41
N GLU A 96 -18.74 4.52 -2.26
CA GLU A 96 -18.06 5.76 -1.85
C GLU A 96 -17.49 5.62 -0.44
N GLN A 97 -18.29 5.13 0.51
CA GLN A 97 -17.84 4.88 1.87
C GLN A 97 -16.72 3.84 1.91
N HIS A 98 -16.81 2.80 1.07
CA HIS A 98 -15.75 1.81 0.94
C HIS A 98 -14.44 2.45 0.47
N CYS A 99 -14.50 3.30 -0.56
CA CYS A 99 -13.34 4.03 -1.07
C CYS A 99 -12.71 4.90 0.03
N GLU A 100 -13.51 5.68 0.76
CA GLU A 100 -13.02 6.52 1.87
C GLU A 100 -12.33 5.69 2.95
N LEU A 101 -12.92 4.58 3.38
CA LEU A 101 -12.35 3.71 4.40
C LEU A 101 -11.04 3.05 3.94
N VAL A 102 -10.94 2.65 2.67
CA VAL A 102 -9.70 2.09 2.11
C VAL A 102 -8.59 3.15 2.07
N LEU A 103 -8.91 4.38 1.66
CA LEU A 103 -7.94 5.47 1.63
C LEU A 103 -7.45 5.86 3.03
N GLN A 104 -8.35 5.87 4.02
CA GLN A 104 -7.98 6.11 5.42
C GLN A 104 -7.13 4.97 5.99
N TRP A 105 -7.49 3.72 5.71
CA TRP A 105 -6.72 2.56 6.14
C TRP A 105 -5.31 2.56 5.52
N GLY A 106 -5.20 2.84 4.22
CA GLY A 106 -3.91 2.96 3.55
C GLY A 106 -3.01 4.03 4.18
N GLU A 107 -3.57 5.17 4.59
CA GLU A 107 -2.83 6.25 5.22
C GLU A 107 -2.33 5.86 6.61
N ILE A 108 -3.18 5.22 7.41
CA ILE A 108 -2.83 4.75 8.76
C ILE A 108 -1.68 3.74 8.68
N VAL A 109 -1.82 2.73 7.83
CA VAL A 109 -0.78 1.72 7.66
C VAL A 109 0.51 2.37 7.11
N PHE A 110 0.41 3.23 6.09
CA PHE A 110 1.56 3.96 5.56
C PHE A 110 2.32 4.75 6.65
N ASN A 111 1.59 5.38 7.57
CA ASN A 111 2.16 6.14 8.67
C ASN A 111 2.80 5.27 9.77
N CYS A 112 2.39 4.01 9.95
CA CYS A 112 3.12 3.07 10.81
C CYS A 112 4.58 2.87 10.32
N TRP A 113 4.82 2.99 9.01
CA TRP A 113 6.14 2.83 8.38
C TRP A 113 6.95 4.14 8.29
N ARG A 114 6.56 5.20 9.00
CA ARG A 114 7.16 6.55 8.90
C ARG A 114 8.68 6.63 9.07
N GLU A 115 9.27 5.72 9.85
CA GLU A 115 10.73 5.65 10.03
C GLU A 115 11.47 5.43 8.70
N TYR A 116 10.83 4.76 7.74
CA TYR A 116 11.42 4.42 6.45
C TYR A 116 11.07 5.40 5.33
N HIS A 117 10.24 6.43 5.58
CA HIS A 117 9.80 7.36 4.53
C HIS A 117 10.97 8.07 3.84
N SER A 118 12.02 8.45 4.57
CA SER A 118 13.21 9.08 3.97
C SER A 118 13.93 8.14 2.99
N TYR A 119 14.07 6.87 3.37
CA TYR A 119 14.65 5.85 2.50
C TYR A 119 13.76 5.59 1.27
N ILE A 120 12.45 5.52 1.47
CA ILE A 120 11.49 5.32 0.38
C ILE A 120 11.52 6.50 -0.59
N LYS A 121 11.67 7.73 -0.10
CA LYS A 121 11.83 8.92 -0.94
C LYS A 121 13.06 8.81 -1.86
N GLU A 122 14.18 8.33 -1.33
CA GLU A 122 15.43 8.16 -2.10
C GLU A 122 15.25 7.19 -3.26
N ILE A 123 14.62 6.02 -3.03
CA ILE A 123 14.38 5.04 -4.10
C ILE A 123 13.28 5.46 -5.08
N CYS A 124 12.39 6.38 -4.68
CA CYS A 124 11.37 6.96 -5.57
C CYS A 124 11.96 8.01 -6.53
N SER A 125 13.02 8.71 -6.12
CA SER A 125 13.68 9.80 -6.86
C SER A 125 14.46 9.26 -8.07
#